data_AF-A0A9K3GLG9-F1
#
_entry.id   AF-A0A9K3GLG9-F1
#
_cell.length_a   1.000
_cell.length_b   1.000
_cell.length_c   1.000
_cell.angle_alpha   90.00
_cell.angle_beta   90.00
_cell.angle_gamma   90.00
#
_symmetry.space_group_name_H-M   'P 1'
#
loop_
_entity.id
_entity.type
_entity.pdbx_description
1 polymer ?
#
loop_
_entity_poly.entity_id
_entity_poly.type
_entity_poly.pdbx_seq_one_letter_code
_entity_poly.pdbx_strand_id
1 'polypeptide(L)'
;MSLSLAIGCPKHTEVLEYRDPQQLDLSEGYAMGGCNHMCHIEGEPPLPCGHFCPLKCHGNDHSADSGFRCQQPCSRSCPKGHPCQYACNECERLSPEGSDCLPCKVEIEHVYPCGHKSTMLCGDSQAAPPCPFPCGKVMECGHICQLQCGHEGTCISTYECPVEVRVTCTACNKVHVGPCHTERTHGPEGTCPHPCVARLPCGHMCTGVCGTCHKDGHQECVVEVQYKHPDCGHTQTMPCGESQADPECTAVCGKDKGCGHTCTKPCGHRGPCAPPGHECFEAVEVKCSRCGGDFSSTCTNVS
;
A
#
# COMPACT_ATOMS: atom_id res chain seq x y z
N MET A 1 -45.46 65.72 -43.97
CA MET A 1 -45.71 64.36 -44.44
C MET A 1 -45.10 63.42 -43.41
N SER A 2 -45.93 62.69 -42.68
CA SER A 2 -45.45 61.72 -41.69
C SER A 2 -44.97 60.48 -42.44
N LEU A 3 -43.67 60.22 -42.42
CA LEU A 3 -43.10 58.98 -42.96
C LEU A 3 -43.33 57.87 -41.95
N SER A 4 -44.24 56.94 -42.26
CA SER A 4 -44.42 55.69 -41.51
C SER A 4 -43.44 54.64 -42.04
N LEU A 5 -42.69 54.00 -41.13
CA LEU A 5 -41.78 52.90 -41.45
C LEU A 5 -42.39 51.59 -40.93
N ALA A 6 -42.61 50.64 -41.82
CA ALA A 6 -43.08 49.31 -41.47
C ALA A 6 -41.88 48.34 -41.38
N ILE A 7 -41.69 47.71 -40.22
CA ILE A 7 -40.68 46.68 -40.01
C ILE A 7 -41.40 45.35 -39.81
N GLY A 8 -41.24 44.43 -40.75
CA GLY A 8 -41.82 43.09 -40.68
C GLY A 8 -40.81 42.06 -40.18
N CYS A 9 -41.27 41.09 -39.40
CA CYS A 9 -40.46 39.91 -39.12
C CYS A 9 -40.49 38.98 -40.35
N PRO A 10 -39.34 38.51 -40.86
CA PRO A 10 -39.31 37.64 -42.04
C PRO A 10 -39.85 36.22 -41.76
N LYS A 11 -39.91 35.83 -40.48
CA LYS A 11 -40.33 34.49 -40.04
C LYS A 11 -41.77 34.47 -39.52
N HIS A 12 -42.15 35.46 -38.72
CA HIS A 12 -43.51 35.65 -38.24
C HIS A 12 -44.14 36.77 -39.06
N THR A 13 -45.32 36.57 -39.65
CA THR A 13 -46.00 37.53 -40.55
C THR A 13 -46.46 38.83 -39.87
N GLU A 14 -45.91 39.17 -38.71
CA GLU A 14 -46.16 40.40 -37.97
C GLU A 14 -45.41 41.57 -38.61
N VAL A 15 -46.17 42.61 -38.96
CA VAL A 15 -45.66 43.90 -39.45
C VAL A 15 -45.90 44.93 -38.38
N LEU A 16 -44.82 45.48 -37.81
CA LEU A 16 -44.89 46.57 -36.86
C LEU A 16 -44.84 47.88 -37.65
N GLU A 17 -45.96 48.59 -37.69
CA GLU A 17 -46.07 49.90 -38.33
C GLU A 17 -45.74 51.00 -37.33
N TYR A 18 -44.60 51.69 -37.52
CA TYR A 18 -44.20 52.81 -36.69
C TYR A 18 -44.53 54.14 -37.38
N ARG A 19 -45.18 55.04 -36.64
CA ARG A 19 -45.51 56.39 -37.10
C ARG A 19 -44.37 57.40 -36.93
N ASP A 20 -43.43 57.11 -36.04
CA ASP A 20 -42.31 58.00 -35.70
C ASP A 20 -41.02 57.18 -35.40
N PRO A 21 -39.92 57.38 -36.15
CA PRO A 21 -38.68 56.63 -35.98
C PRO A 21 -37.98 56.83 -34.62
N GLN A 22 -38.31 57.89 -33.87
CA GLN A 22 -37.66 58.21 -32.59
C GLN A 22 -38.29 57.49 -31.39
N GLN A 23 -39.43 56.81 -31.59
CA GLN A 23 -40.13 56.01 -30.56
C GLN A 23 -39.88 54.51 -30.68
N LEU A 24 -38.95 54.10 -31.54
CA LEU A 24 -38.49 52.71 -31.65
C LEU A 24 -37.63 52.36 -30.42
N ASP A 25 -38.30 51.93 -29.35
CA ASP A 25 -37.64 51.35 -28.19
C ASP A 25 -37.20 49.91 -28.52
N LEU A 26 -35.98 49.79 -29.05
CA LEU A 26 -35.34 48.52 -29.39
C LEU A 26 -34.81 47.77 -28.15
N SER A 27 -35.03 48.30 -26.94
CA SER A 27 -34.33 47.85 -25.74
C SER A 27 -35.00 46.67 -25.03
N GLU A 28 -36.30 46.43 -25.23
CA GLU A 28 -37.02 45.30 -24.64
C GLU A 28 -37.75 44.44 -25.70
N GLY A 29 -37.12 43.34 -26.09
CA GLY A 29 -37.73 42.29 -26.93
C GLY A 29 -37.15 42.16 -28.35
N TYR A 30 -36.49 43.20 -28.87
CA TYR A 30 -35.90 43.22 -30.23
C TYR A 30 -34.40 42.89 -30.26
N ALA A 31 -33.77 42.72 -29.08
CA ALA A 31 -32.33 42.50 -28.96
C ALA A 31 -31.85 41.19 -29.59
N MET A 32 -32.76 40.22 -29.84
CA MET A 32 -32.40 38.91 -30.38
C MET A 32 -33.09 38.59 -31.71
N GLY A 33 -34.18 39.27 -32.10
CA GLY A 33 -34.93 39.06 -33.35
C GLY A 33 -35.95 40.16 -33.67
N GLY A 34 -36.75 39.97 -34.72
CA GLY A 34 -37.64 41.01 -35.29
C GLY A 34 -39.07 41.10 -34.73
N CYS A 35 -39.47 40.23 -33.81
CA CYS A 35 -40.80 40.27 -33.16
C CYS A 35 -40.78 39.52 -31.80
N ASN A 36 -41.88 39.58 -31.04
CA ASN A 36 -41.97 38.99 -29.68
C ASN A 36 -42.61 37.59 -29.61
N HIS A 37 -42.92 36.97 -30.75
CA HIS A 37 -43.48 35.61 -30.81
C HIS A 37 -42.44 34.53 -30.43
N MET A 38 -42.91 33.35 -30.02
CA MET A 38 -42.04 32.19 -29.84
C MET A 38 -41.38 31.82 -31.17
N CYS A 39 -40.13 31.34 -31.15
CA CYS A 39 -39.40 31.03 -32.37
C CYS A 39 -40.02 29.88 -33.18
N HIS A 40 -40.78 28.99 -32.53
CA HIS A 40 -41.54 27.92 -33.17
C HIS A 40 -42.87 28.43 -33.75
N ILE A 41 -43.17 28.02 -34.98
CA ILE A 41 -44.43 28.28 -35.69
C ILE A 41 -45.17 26.95 -35.84
N GLU A 42 -46.48 26.96 -35.59
CA GLU A 42 -47.32 25.78 -35.78
C GLU A 42 -47.21 25.27 -37.23
N GLY A 43 -46.85 24.00 -37.40
CA GLY A 43 -46.65 23.37 -38.72
C GLY A 43 -45.19 23.31 -39.19
N GLU A 44 -44.25 23.98 -38.51
CA GLU A 44 -42.82 23.85 -38.78
C GLU A 44 -42.21 22.62 -38.07
N PRO A 45 -41.22 21.96 -38.66
CA PRO A 45 -40.56 20.81 -38.05
C PRO A 45 -39.85 21.22 -36.75
N PRO A 46 -39.75 20.29 -35.77
CA PRO A 46 -38.94 20.52 -34.58
C PRO A 46 -37.45 20.64 -34.94
N LEU A 47 -36.66 21.08 -33.96
CA LEU A 47 -35.20 21.03 -34.01
C LEU A 47 -34.71 19.61 -34.34
N PRO A 48 -33.46 19.43 -34.82
CA PRO A 48 -32.90 18.10 -35.10
C PRO A 48 -33.00 17.11 -33.92
N CYS A 49 -32.99 17.63 -32.70
CA CYS A 49 -33.16 16.85 -31.48
C CYS A 49 -34.61 16.40 -31.18
N GLY A 50 -35.59 16.89 -31.96
CA GLY A 50 -37.02 16.61 -31.79
C GLY A 50 -37.76 17.60 -30.88
N HIS A 51 -37.08 18.56 -30.25
CA HIS A 51 -37.69 19.60 -29.42
C HIS A 51 -38.07 20.84 -30.23
N PHE A 52 -38.98 21.67 -29.69
CA PHE A 52 -39.25 22.99 -30.23
C PHE A 52 -38.36 24.05 -29.58
N CYS A 53 -37.92 25.07 -30.34
CA CYS A 53 -37.10 26.13 -29.77
C CYS A 53 -37.87 26.90 -28.69
N PRO A 54 -37.39 26.93 -27.43
CA PRO A 54 -38.10 27.57 -26.31
C PRO A 54 -37.89 29.09 -26.25
N LEU A 55 -37.08 29.66 -27.15
CA LEU A 55 -36.76 31.09 -27.16
C LEU A 55 -37.80 31.89 -27.95
N LYS A 56 -37.89 33.19 -27.67
CA LYS A 56 -38.55 34.15 -28.55
C LYS A 56 -37.83 34.23 -29.90
N CYS A 57 -38.51 34.77 -30.90
CA CYS A 57 -38.00 34.96 -32.25
C CYS A 57 -36.58 35.54 -32.21
N HIS A 58 -35.63 34.84 -32.84
CA HIS A 58 -34.24 35.27 -32.88
C HIS A 58 -33.62 35.12 -34.27
N GLY A 59 -32.55 35.89 -34.54
CA GLY A 59 -31.84 35.90 -35.82
C GLY A 59 -30.78 34.80 -35.98
N ASN A 60 -30.35 34.17 -34.89
CA ASN A 60 -29.38 33.07 -34.94
C ASN A 60 -30.03 31.81 -35.51
N ASP A 61 -29.28 31.06 -36.32
CA ASP A 61 -29.72 29.74 -36.80
C ASP A 61 -29.66 28.68 -35.69
N HIS A 62 -30.39 27.58 -35.83
CA HIS A 62 -30.43 26.49 -34.85
C HIS A 62 -29.36 25.40 -35.07
N SER A 63 -28.38 25.64 -35.94
CA SER A 63 -27.24 24.75 -36.19
C SER A 63 -26.30 24.61 -34.98
N ALA A 64 -25.52 23.53 -34.96
CA ALA A 64 -24.50 23.33 -33.94
C ALA A 64 -23.41 24.42 -34.00
N ASP A 65 -23.10 24.92 -35.20
CA ASP A 65 -22.09 25.95 -35.47
C ASP A 65 -22.47 27.33 -34.93
N SER A 66 -23.77 27.65 -34.86
CA SER A 66 -24.26 28.92 -34.28
C SER A 66 -24.18 28.96 -32.75
N GLY A 67 -23.76 27.85 -32.12
CA GLY A 67 -23.70 27.72 -30.66
C GLY A 67 -25.05 27.45 -29.99
N PHE A 68 -26.14 27.27 -30.74
CA PHE A 68 -27.43 26.92 -30.17
C PHE A 68 -27.40 25.52 -29.54
N ARG A 69 -27.85 25.38 -28.29
CA ARG A 69 -27.85 24.10 -27.55
C ARG A 69 -29.19 23.93 -26.84
N CYS A 70 -29.93 22.87 -27.17
CA CYS A 70 -31.22 22.59 -26.55
C CYS A 70 -31.05 22.27 -25.05
N GLN A 71 -31.64 23.08 -24.17
CA GLN A 71 -31.61 22.89 -22.71
C GLN A 71 -32.88 22.18 -22.19
N GLN A 72 -33.79 21.76 -23.07
CA GLN A 72 -34.98 21.02 -22.65
C GLN A 72 -34.61 19.64 -22.10
N PRO A 73 -35.42 19.07 -21.17
CA PRO A 73 -35.21 17.71 -20.70
C PRO A 73 -35.24 16.75 -21.88
N CYS A 74 -34.30 15.80 -21.91
CA CYS A 74 -34.28 14.80 -22.96
C CYS A 74 -35.52 13.91 -22.89
N SER A 75 -36.26 13.78 -23.99
CA SER A 75 -37.49 12.97 -24.06
C SER A 75 -37.22 11.47 -24.25
N ARG A 76 -35.96 11.05 -24.27
CA ARG A 76 -35.56 9.65 -24.48
C ARG A 76 -35.61 8.86 -23.17
N SER A 77 -35.60 7.54 -23.30
CA SER A 77 -35.49 6.61 -22.18
C SER A 77 -34.34 5.64 -22.38
N CYS A 78 -33.70 5.18 -21.30
CA CYS A 78 -32.67 4.15 -21.40
C CYS A 78 -33.28 2.79 -21.79
N PRO A 79 -32.48 1.75 -22.14
CA PRO A 79 -33.00 0.44 -22.57
C PRO A 79 -33.93 -0.25 -21.57
N LYS A 80 -33.78 0.06 -20.27
CA LYS A 80 -34.66 -0.42 -19.18
C LYS A 80 -35.93 0.44 -18.96
N GLY A 81 -36.18 1.45 -19.79
CA GLY A 81 -37.38 2.28 -19.75
C GLY A 81 -37.35 3.45 -18.75
N HIS A 82 -36.20 3.76 -18.14
CA HIS A 82 -36.10 4.94 -17.27
C HIS A 82 -36.01 6.23 -18.10
N PRO A 83 -36.73 7.31 -17.71
CA PRO A 83 -36.62 8.60 -18.38
C PRO A 83 -35.20 9.15 -18.26
N CYS A 84 -34.70 9.75 -19.34
CA CYS A 84 -33.38 10.36 -19.35
C CYS A 84 -33.32 11.50 -18.32
N GLN A 85 -32.26 11.51 -17.50
CA GLN A 85 -32.05 12.51 -16.45
C GLN A 85 -31.20 13.71 -16.90
N TYR A 86 -30.84 13.75 -18.19
CA TYR A 86 -29.93 14.75 -18.76
C TYR A 86 -30.67 15.78 -19.62
N ALA A 87 -30.09 16.95 -19.78
CA ALA A 87 -30.54 17.91 -20.77
C ALA A 87 -30.24 17.39 -22.20
N CYS A 88 -31.04 17.82 -23.17
CA CYS A 88 -30.92 17.38 -24.55
C CYS A 88 -29.51 17.60 -25.13
N ASN A 89 -28.93 18.78 -24.91
CA ASN A 89 -27.58 19.13 -25.37
C ASN A 89 -26.45 18.27 -24.78
N GLU A 90 -26.63 17.69 -23.58
CA GLU A 90 -25.66 16.80 -22.95
C GLU A 90 -25.66 15.43 -23.64
N CYS A 91 -26.83 14.97 -24.08
CA CYS A 91 -26.98 13.72 -24.83
C CYS A 91 -26.43 13.84 -26.26
N GLU A 92 -26.72 14.94 -26.96
CA GLU A 92 -26.33 15.15 -28.36
C GLU A 92 -24.81 15.26 -28.56
N ARG A 93 -24.06 15.74 -27.56
CA ARG A 93 -22.59 15.86 -27.65
C ARG A 93 -21.85 14.52 -27.65
N LEU A 94 -22.49 13.45 -27.20
CA LEU A 94 -21.82 12.18 -26.91
C LEU A 94 -22.26 11.03 -27.81
N SER A 95 -23.34 11.20 -28.58
CA SER A 95 -23.78 10.22 -29.57
C SER A 95 -24.23 10.94 -30.86
N PRO A 96 -23.30 11.23 -31.81
CA PRO A 96 -23.60 11.93 -33.06
C PRO A 96 -24.51 11.13 -34.01
N GLU A 97 -24.63 9.81 -33.76
CA GLU A 97 -25.40 8.85 -34.55
C GLU A 97 -26.74 8.44 -33.90
N GLY A 98 -27.12 9.11 -32.80
CA GLY A 98 -28.51 9.18 -32.35
C GLY A 98 -29.06 7.95 -31.62
N SER A 99 -28.24 6.94 -31.31
CA SER A 99 -28.73 5.66 -30.81
C SER A 99 -28.88 5.58 -29.28
N ASP A 100 -27.98 6.17 -28.48
CA ASP A 100 -28.01 6.01 -27.02
C ASP A 100 -27.68 7.30 -26.26
N CYS A 101 -28.49 7.61 -25.23
CA CYS A 101 -28.18 8.65 -24.26
C CYS A 101 -26.98 8.26 -23.38
N LEU A 102 -26.45 9.25 -22.63
CA LEU A 102 -25.55 9.00 -21.51
C LEU A 102 -26.03 7.84 -20.60
N PRO A 103 -25.11 7.07 -20.00
CA PRO A 103 -25.46 5.97 -19.11
C PRO A 103 -26.48 6.39 -18.05
N CYS A 104 -27.51 5.57 -17.88
CA CYS A 104 -28.59 5.88 -16.96
C CYS A 104 -28.10 5.88 -15.51
N LYS A 105 -28.31 7.01 -14.81
CA LYS A 105 -27.93 7.25 -13.41
C LYS A 105 -29.01 6.84 -12.40
N VAL A 106 -30.12 6.24 -12.85
CA VAL A 106 -31.13 5.69 -11.93
C VAL A 106 -30.50 4.54 -11.15
N GLU A 107 -30.53 4.65 -9.82
CA GLU A 107 -30.16 3.56 -8.92
C GLU A 107 -31.19 2.44 -9.00
N ILE A 108 -30.73 1.22 -9.23
CA ILE A 108 -31.56 0.03 -9.27
C ILE A 108 -31.06 -1.01 -8.26
N GLU A 109 -31.98 -1.82 -7.73
CA GLU A 109 -31.63 -3.02 -6.98
C GLU A 109 -31.17 -4.10 -7.97
N HIS A 110 -29.91 -4.53 -7.85
CA HIS A 110 -29.36 -5.66 -8.59
C HIS A 110 -29.30 -6.89 -7.69
N VAL A 111 -29.91 -7.98 -8.16
CA VAL A 111 -29.88 -9.27 -7.47
C VAL A 111 -28.86 -10.16 -8.19
N TYR A 112 -27.76 -10.48 -7.51
CA TYR A 112 -26.74 -11.39 -8.03
C TYR A 112 -27.28 -12.83 -8.11
N PRO A 113 -26.69 -13.71 -8.94
CA PRO A 113 -27.09 -15.12 -9.03
C PRO A 113 -27.03 -15.87 -7.69
N CYS A 114 -26.17 -15.43 -6.76
CA CYS A 114 -26.08 -15.97 -5.41
C CYS A 114 -27.17 -15.48 -4.44
N GLY A 115 -28.07 -14.59 -4.89
CA GLY A 115 -29.16 -14.02 -4.09
C GLY A 115 -28.81 -12.74 -3.33
N HIS A 116 -27.54 -12.34 -3.29
CA HIS A 116 -27.14 -11.05 -2.72
C HIS A 116 -27.75 -9.89 -3.51
N LYS A 117 -27.99 -8.78 -2.82
CA LYS A 117 -28.58 -7.57 -3.38
C LYS A 117 -27.63 -6.39 -3.21
N SER A 118 -27.42 -5.61 -4.26
CA SER A 118 -26.70 -4.33 -4.19
C SER A 118 -27.47 -3.24 -4.93
N THR A 119 -27.17 -2.00 -4.58
CA THR A 119 -27.61 -0.84 -5.33
C THR A 119 -26.54 -0.49 -6.36
N MET A 120 -26.91 -0.33 -7.63
CA MET A 120 -26.01 0.07 -8.70
C MET A 120 -26.72 0.97 -9.72
N LEU A 121 -25.96 1.68 -10.56
CA LEU A 121 -26.55 2.49 -11.63
C LEU A 121 -27.10 1.59 -12.73
N CYS A 122 -28.26 1.97 -13.27
CA CYS A 122 -28.90 1.27 -14.38
C CYS A 122 -27.97 1.13 -15.59
N GLY A 123 -27.15 2.14 -15.88
CA GLY A 123 -26.15 2.10 -16.96
C GLY A 123 -25.10 1.00 -16.77
N ASP A 124 -24.69 0.74 -15.53
CA ASP A 124 -23.61 -0.21 -15.20
C ASP A 124 -24.11 -1.66 -15.13
N SER A 125 -25.43 -1.85 -15.06
CA SER A 125 -26.06 -3.16 -14.84
C SER A 125 -25.91 -4.17 -15.98
N GLN A 126 -25.35 -3.76 -17.12
CA GLN A 126 -25.09 -4.65 -18.26
C GLN A 126 -23.81 -5.50 -18.06
N ALA A 127 -22.90 -5.11 -17.17
CA ALA A 127 -21.58 -5.73 -17.04
C ALA A 127 -21.54 -7.03 -16.23
N ALA A 128 -22.68 -7.54 -15.72
CA ALA A 128 -22.78 -8.74 -14.87
C ALA A 128 -21.61 -8.90 -13.87
N PRO A 129 -21.36 -7.90 -12.99
CA PRO A 129 -20.17 -7.90 -12.14
C PRO A 129 -20.17 -9.08 -11.16
N PRO A 130 -18.99 -9.55 -10.73
CA PRO A 130 -18.92 -10.54 -9.66
C PRO A 130 -19.54 -9.98 -8.38
N CYS A 131 -20.12 -10.87 -7.59
CA CYS A 131 -20.74 -10.49 -6.32
C CYS A 131 -19.67 -9.93 -5.36
N PRO A 132 -19.79 -8.68 -4.87
CA PRO A 132 -18.77 -8.08 -4.01
C PRO A 132 -18.88 -8.51 -2.53
N PHE A 133 -19.93 -9.25 -2.19
CA PHE A 133 -20.20 -9.64 -0.80
C PHE A 133 -19.37 -10.86 -0.37
N PRO A 134 -19.04 -10.99 0.93
CA PRO A 134 -18.44 -12.20 1.45
C PRO A 134 -19.42 -13.38 1.34
N CYS A 135 -18.88 -14.60 1.31
CA CYS A 135 -19.65 -15.83 1.18
C CYS A 135 -20.60 -16.06 2.35
N GLY A 136 -20.14 -15.82 3.58
CA GLY A 136 -20.99 -15.92 4.78
C GLY A 136 -21.39 -17.34 5.19
N LYS A 137 -21.02 -18.38 4.41
CA LYS A 137 -21.30 -19.78 4.76
C LYS A 137 -20.49 -20.24 5.97
N VAL A 138 -21.08 -21.09 6.80
CA VAL A 138 -20.38 -21.73 7.93
C VAL A 138 -19.63 -22.96 7.41
N MET A 139 -18.32 -23.03 7.69
CA MET A 139 -17.43 -24.13 7.33
C MET A 139 -17.54 -25.27 8.33
N GLU A 140 -16.95 -26.44 8.04
CA GLU A 140 -16.98 -27.61 8.93
C GLU A 140 -16.35 -27.33 10.31
N CYS A 141 -15.37 -26.43 10.37
CA CYS A 141 -14.76 -25.99 11.63
C CYS A 141 -15.67 -25.06 12.47
N GLY A 142 -16.85 -24.70 11.97
CA GLY A 142 -17.81 -23.81 12.63
C GLY A 142 -17.56 -22.31 12.39
N HIS A 143 -16.48 -21.93 11.71
CA HIS A 143 -16.20 -20.53 11.36
C HIS A 143 -16.90 -20.10 10.07
N ILE A 144 -17.16 -18.80 9.95
CA ILE A 144 -17.76 -18.18 8.76
C ILE A 144 -16.70 -17.99 7.68
N CYS A 145 -16.99 -18.41 6.45
CA CYS A 145 -16.16 -18.20 5.28
C CYS A 145 -16.04 -16.70 4.96
N GLN A 146 -14.80 -16.22 4.90
CA GLN A 146 -14.46 -14.82 4.60
C GLN A 146 -14.11 -14.59 3.12
N LEU A 147 -14.16 -15.63 2.28
CA LEU A 147 -13.94 -15.47 0.84
C LEU A 147 -15.06 -14.65 0.19
N GLN A 148 -14.74 -14.00 -0.92
CA GLN A 148 -15.74 -13.37 -1.77
C GLN A 148 -16.72 -14.41 -2.33
N CYS A 149 -18.00 -14.05 -2.39
CA CYS A 149 -19.04 -14.92 -2.93
C CYS A 149 -18.74 -15.27 -4.40
N GLY A 150 -19.06 -16.50 -4.80
CA GLY A 150 -18.83 -17.00 -6.17
C GLY A 150 -17.82 -18.15 -6.28
N HIS A 151 -17.22 -18.60 -5.17
CA HIS A 151 -16.30 -19.75 -5.16
C HIS A 151 -17.02 -21.14 -5.18
N GLU A 152 -18.23 -21.23 -5.73
CA GLU A 152 -19.01 -22.48 -5.92
C GLU A 152 -19.15 -23.40 -4.68
N GLY A 153 -19.03 -22.85 -3.47
CA GLY A 153 -19.13 -23.63 -2.23
C GLY A 153 -17.89 -24.45 -1.85
N THR A 154 -16.76 -24.30 -2.58
CA THR A 154 -15.48 -24.94 -2.22
C THR A 154 -14.99 -24.60 -0.81
N CYS A 155 -15.42 -23.46 -0.25
CA CYS A 155 -15.06 -23.06 1.09
C CYS A 155 -15.50 -24.01 2.21
N ILE A 156 -16.44 -24.92 1.95
CA ILE A 156 -16.93 -25.84 2.98
C ILE A 156 -15.94 -26.98 3.21
N SER A 157 -15.30 -27.49 2.15
CA SER A 157 -14.51 -28.73 2.19
C SER A 157 -13.02 -28.56 1.92
N THR A 158 -12.58 -27.50 1.23
CA THR A 158 -11.18 -27.36 0.80
C THR A 158 -10.48 -26.10 1.32
N TYR A 159 -11.21 -25.20 1.97
CA TYR A 159 -10.62 -23.93 2.39
C TYR A 159 -9.94 -24.03 3.75
N GLU A 160 -8.66 -23.68 3.75
CA GLU A 160 -7.83 -23.58 4.94
C GLU A 160 -8.29 -22.37 5.77
N CYS A 161 -9.15 -22.61 6.75
CA CYS A 161 -9.70 -21.59 7.62
C CYS A 161 -8.60 -20.78 8.34
N PRO A 162 -8.42 -19.48 8.04
CA PRO A 162 -7.33 -18.67 8.58
C PRO A 162 -7.62 -18.10 9.97
N VAL A 163 -8.79 -18.39 10.55
CA VAL A 163 -9.18 -17.87 11.86
C VAL A 163 -8.19 -18.35 12.91
N GLU A 164 -7.64 -17.42 13.69
CA GLU A 164 -6.70 -17.74 14.74
C GLU A 164 -7.38 -18.43 15.92
N VAL A 165 -6.82 -19.56 16.33
CA VAL A 165 -7.29 -20.36 17.45
C VAL A 165 -6.14 -20.74 18.38
N ARG A 166 -6.48 -21.13 19.61
CA ARG A 166 -5.49 -21.58 20.61
C ARG A 166 -4.93 -22.96 20.24
N VAL A 167 -3.63 -23.04 20.06
CA VAL A 167 -2.87 -24.27 19.77
C VAL A 167 -1.91 -24.55 20.92
N THR A 168 -1.83 -25.80 21.35
CA THR A 168 -0.94 -26.22 22.45
C THR A 168 0.28 -26.95 21.90
N CYS A 169 1.48 -26.43 22.14
CA CYS A 169 2.72 -27.14 21.85
C CYS A 169 3.04 -28.10 22.99
N THR A 170 3.04 -29.41 22.72
CA THR A 170 3.32 -30.45 23.72
C THR A 170 4.81 -30.58 24.04
N ALA A 171 5.70 -30.05 23.19
CA ALA A 171 7.15 -30.06 23.42
C ALA A 171 7.57 -29.08 24.53
N CYS A 172 6.99 -27.88 24.58
CA CYS A 172 7.27 -26.89 25.64
C CYS A 172 6.10 -26.67 26.61
N ASN A 173 4.98 -27.36 26.43
CA ASN A 173 3.74 -27.21 27.20
C ASN A 173 3.21 -25.78 27.28
N LYS A 174 3.34 -25.02 26.18
CA LYS A 174 2.83 -23.64 26.07
C LYS A 174 1.76 -23.54 25.00
N VAL A 175 0.84 -22.61 25.22
CA VAL A 175 -0.23 -22.27 24.28
C VAL A 175 0.21 -21.09 23.43
N HIS A 176 -0.01 -21.16 22.13
CA HIS A 176 0.11 -20.04 21.20
C HIS A 176 -1.12 -19.95 20.30
N VAL A 177 -1.17 -18.92 19.45
CA VAL A 177 -2.18 -18.81 18.41
C VAL A 177 -1.67 -19.46 17.13
N GLY A 178 -2.56 -20.10 16.40
CA GLY A 178 -2.30 -20.70 15.10
C GLY A 178 -3.60 -20.77 14.29
N PRO A 179 -3.51 -21.01 12.97
CA PRO A 179 -4.68 -20.99 12.11
C PRO A 179 -5.57 -22.22 12.35
N CYS A 180 -6.89 -22.05 12.27
CA CYS A 180 -7.88 -23.07 12.63
C CYS A 180 -7.76 -24.38 11.84
N HIS A 181 -7.30 -24.33 10.59
CA HIS A 181 -7.12 -25.53 9.77
C HIS A 181 -5.95 -26.42 10.24
N THR A 182 -5.14 -25.95 11.18
CA THR A 182 -4.05 -26.74 11.79
C THR A 182 -4.52 -27.51 13.02
N GLU A 183 -3.79 -28.55 13.38
CA GLU A 183 -4.08 -29.33 14.58
C GLU A 183 -4.07 -28.46 15.86
N ARG A 184 -4.99 -28.74 16.79
CA ARG A 184 -5.11 -27.99 18.06
C ARG A 184 -3.96 -28.22 19.03
N THR A 185 -3.15 -29.23 18.74
CA THR A 185 -1.97 -29.59 19.50
C THR A 185 -0.89 -30.01 18.52
N HIS A 186 0.37 -29.70 18.82
CA HIS A 186 1.47 -30.19 18.02
C HIS A 186 2.68 -30.54 18.88
N GLY A 187 3.48 -31.49 18.40
CA GLY A 187 4.72 -31.94 19.02
C GLY A 187 5.95 -31.10 18.63
N PRO A 188 7.16 -31.68 18.75
CA PRO A 188 8.42 -31.04 18.38
C PRO A 188 8.49 -30.64 16.89
N GLU A 189 7.78 -31.34 16.01
CA GLU A 189 7.77 -31.06 14.57
C GLU A 189 6.88 -29.87 14.18
N GLY A 190 6.06 -29.36 15.11
CA GLY A 190 5.19 -28.22 14.82
C GLY A 190 5.89 -26.87 15.02
N THR A 191 5.33 -25.83 14.40
CA THR A 191 5.89 -24.47 14.45
C THR A 191 5.47 -23.76 15.74
N CYS A 192 6.23 -23.97 16.82
CA CYS A 192 6.04 -23.23 18.08
C CYS A 192 6.88 -21.95 18.11
N PRO A 193 6.28 -20.76 18.29
CA PRO A 193 7.00 -19.48 18.35
C PRO A 193 7.60 -19.18 19.73
N HIS A 194 7.34 -20.00 20.75
CA HIS A 194 7.83 -19.73 22.10
C HIS A 194 9.34 -19.95 22.22
N PRO A 195 10.01 -19.24 23.16
CA PRO A 195 11.40 -19.53 23.50
C PRO A 195 11.59 -21.00 23.88
N CYS A 196 12.72 -21.58 23.48
CA CYS A 196 13.08 -22.93 23.87
C CYS A 196 13.29 -22.99 25.39
N VAL A 197 12.85 -24.08 26.01
CA VAL A 197 12.97 -24.31 27.46
C VAL A 197 14.03 -25.36 27.81
N ALA A 198 14.73 -25.88 26.81
CA ALA A 198 15.75 -26.91 27.00
C ALA A 198 17.02 -26.35 27.65
N ARG A 199 17.69 -27.20 28.42
CA ARG A 199 19.02 -26.94 28.98
C ARG A 199 20.07 -27.66 28.13
N LEU A 200 21.05 -26.92 27.64
CA LEU A 200 22.17 -27.44 26.83
C LEU A 200 23.14 -28.24 27.70
N PRO A 201 24.01 -29.11 27.11
CA PRO A 201 24.98 -29.91 27.87
C PRO A 201 25.94 -29.08 28.74
N CYS A 202 26.28 -27.86 28.31
CA CYS A 202 27.08 -26.91 29.09
C CYS A 202 26.35 -26.34 30.31
N GLY A 203 25.08 -26.69 30.52
CA GLY A 203 24.25 -26.23 31.63
C GLY A 203 23.48 -24.94 31.36
N HIS A 204 23.76 -24.19 30.28
CA HIS A 204 22.99 -22.98 29.94
C HIS A 204 21.63 -23.30 29.31
N MET A 205 20.69 -22.36 29.42
CA MET A 205 19.40 -22.47 28.72
C MET A 205 19.57 -22.18 27.23
N CYS A 206 18.87 -22.93 26.39
CA CYS A 206 18.84 -22.66 24.96
C CYS A 206 18.20 -21.30 24.68
N THR A 207 18.86 -20.48 23.84
CA THR A 207 18.39 -19.14 23.46
C THR A 207 17.54 -19.14 22.18
N GLY A 208 17.34 -20.31 21.57
CA GLY A 208 16.58 -20.46 20.33
C GLY A 208 15.07 -20.51 20.52
N VAL A 209 14.36 -20.70 19.42
CA VAL A 209 12.89 -20.83 19.37
C VAL A 209 12.50 -22.30 19.39
N CYS A 210 11.49 -22.67 20.17
CA CYS A 210 11.06 -24.05 20.37
C CYS A 210 10.81 -24.78 19.03
N GLY A 211 10.11 -24.16 18.09
CA GLY A 211 9.79 -24.77 16.80
C GLY A 211 11.01 -25.03 15.89
N THR A 212 12.08 -24.24 16.00
CA THR A 212 13.30 -24.45 15.20
C THR A 212 14.25 -25.41 15.91
N CYS A 213 14.44 -25.27 17.23
CA CYS A 213 15.34 -26.13 18.00
C CYS A 213 14.96 -27.62 17.96
N HIS A 214 13.68 -27.94 17.80
CA HIS A 214 13.23 -29.32 17.70
C HIS A 214 13.29 -29.88 16.28
N LYS A 215 13.24 -29.03 15.24
CA LYS A 215 13.36 -29.44 13.83
C LYS A 215 14.82 -29.58 13.42
N ASP A 216 15.62 -28.55 13.70
CA ASP A 216 17.00 -28.41 13.23
C ASP A 216 18.03 -28.81 14.29
N GLY A 217 17.57 -29.18 15.49
CA GLY A 217 18.42 -29.43 16.64
C GLY A 217 18.84 -28.16 17.39
N HIS A 218 19.43 -28.37 18.57
CA HIS A 218 19.87 -27.27 19.42
C HIS A 218 21.23 -26.77 18.93
N GLN A 219 21.33 -25.47 18.72
CA GLN A 219 22.58 -24.83 18.31
C GLN A 219 23.57 -24.72 19.48
N GLU A 220 24.81 -24.43 19.14
CA GLU A 220 25.91 -24.20 20.09
C GLU A 220 25.55 -23.08 21.07
N CYS A 221 26.08 -23.17 22.30
CA CYS A 221 25.75 -22.18 23.32
C CYS A 221 26.42 -20.84 23.02
N VAL A 222 25.62 -19.79 22.82
CA VAL A 222 26.11 -18.42 22.55
C VAL A 222 26.17 -17.53 23.78
N VAL A 223 25.89 -18.07 24.98
CA VAL A 223 26.00 -17.30 26.23
C VAL A 223 27.45 -16.87 26.44
N GLU A 224 27.68 -15.57 26.61
CA GLU A 224 29.02 -15.05 26.87
C GLU A 224 29.51 -15.46 28.27
N VAL A 225 30.72 -16.01 28.32
CA VAL A 225 31.36 -16.45 29.56
C VAL A 225 32.78 -15.88 29.64
N GLN A 226 33.26 -15.65 30.87
CA GLN A 226 34.68 -15.35 31.10
C GLN A 226 35.46 -16.68 31.18
N TYR A 227 36.14 -17.03 30.09
CA TYR A 227 36.97 -18.22 30.01
C TYR A 227 38.39 -17.93 30.48
N LYS A 228 38.88 -18.70 31.45
CA LYS A 228 40.26 -18.62 31.92
C LYS A 228 41.08 -19.74 31.26
N HIS A 229 41.98 -19.35 30.37
CA HIS A 229 42.89 -20.25 29.66
C HIS A 229 43.80 -21.01 30.65
N PRO A 230 43.75 -22.35 30.71
CA PRO A 230 44.51 -23.13 31.69
C PRO A 230 46.03 -22.95 31.58
N ASP A 231 46.58 -22.84 30.36
CA ASP A 231 48.03 -22.80 30.11
C ASP A 231 48.69 -21.46 30.49
N CYS A 232 47.94 -20.36 30.45
CA CYS A 232 48.50 -19.01 30.67
C CYS A 232 47.77 -18.19 31.73
N GLY A 233 46.59 -18.61 32.17
CA GLY A 233 45.78 -17.91 33.16
C GLY A 233 45.08 -16.65 32.65
N HIS A 234 45.27 -16.26 31.39
CA HIS A 234 44.55 -15.14 30.78
C HIS A 234 43.05 -15.41 30.72
N THR A 235 42.25 -14.35 30.90
CA THR A 235 40.78 -14.43 30.86
C THR A 235 40.26 -13.69 29.63
N GLN A 236 39.37 -14.32 28.87
CA GLN A 236 38.73 -13.73 27.69
C GLN A 236 37.21 -13.94 27.76
N THR A 237 36.45 -12.97 27.26
CA THR A 237 34.99 -13.11 27.09
C THR A 237 34.71 -13.72 25.73
N MET A 238 33.99 -14.84 25.70
CA MET A 238 33.66 -15.55 24.45
C MET A 238 32.39 -16.40 24.61
N PRO A 239 31.80 -16.89 23.51
CA PRO A 239 30.66 -17.79 23.57
C PRO A 239 30.99 -19.07 24.36
N CYS A 240 30.05 -19.52 25.19
CA CYS A 240 30.23 -20.73 25.98
C CYS A 240 30.55 -21.94 25.10
N GLY A 241 29.88 -22.11 23.95
CA GLY A 241 30.17 -23.17 22.99
C GLY A 241 31.62 -23.18 22.52
N GLU A 242 32.17 -22.01 22.22
CA GLU A 242 33.58 -21.84 21.82
C GLU A 242 34.52 -22.17 23.00
N SER A 243 34.19 -21.72 24.22
CA SER A 243 34.99 -22.04 25.41
C SER A 243 35.08 -23.55 25.72
N GLN A 244 34.10 -24.36 25.28
CA GLN A 244 34.14 -25.81 25.46
C GLN A 244 35.10 -26.50 24.47
N ALA A 245 35.52 -25.82 23.41
CA ALA A 245 36.44 -26.36 22.40
C ALA A 245 37.92 -26.12 22.72
N ASP A 246 38.24 -25.62 23.92
CA ASP A 246 39.58 -25.22 24.37
C ASP A 246 40.28 -24.29 23.35
N PRO A 247 39.74 -23.06 23.18
CA PRO A 247 40.22 -22.14 22.15
C PRO A 247 41.63 -21.61 22.48
N GLU A 248 42.42 -21.28 21.46
CA GLU A 248 43.75 -20.71 21.67
C GLU A 248 43.68 -19.29 22.27
N CYS A 249 44.57 -18.99 23.23
CA CYS A 249 44.63 -17.68 23.86
C CYS A 249 45.14 -16.59 22.91
N THR A 250 44.30 -15.59 22.63
CA THR A 250 44.63 -14.45 21.78
C THR A 250 45.02 -13.19 22.56
N ALA A 251 45.04 -13.26 23.90
CA ALA A 251 45.52 -12.17 24.74
C ALA A 251 47.00 -11.86 24.47
N VAL A 252 47.42 -10.62 24.76
CA VAL A 252 48.83 -10.22 24.70
C VAL A 252 49.61 -10.93 25.81
N CYS A 253 50.77 -11.50 25.51
CA CYS A 253 51.55 -12.34 26.43
C CYS A 253 51.94 -11.61 27.73
N GLY A 254 52.38 -10.37 27.65
CA GLY A 254 52.67 -9.52 28.82
C GLY A 254 53.85 -9.95 29.69
N LYS A 255 54.44 -11.14 29.47
CA LYS A 255 55.60 -11.64 30.22
C LYS A 255 56.83 -10.75 30.00
N ASP A 256 57.62 -10.58 31.05
CA ASP A 256 58.89 -9.85 30.99
C ASP A 256 59.89 -10.57 30.07
N LYS A 257 60.58 -9.79 29.22
CA LYS A 257 61.60 -10.27 28.28
C LYS A 257 62.99 -10.41 28.93
N GLY A 258 63.12 -10.30 30.25
CA GLY A 258 64.40 -10.28 30.99
C GLY A 258 65.11 -8.92 31.00
N CYS A 259 64.53 -7.90 30.35
CA CYS A 259 65.13 -6.57 30.19
C CYS A 259 64.26 -5.43 30.74
N GLY A 260 63.18 -5.74 31.44
CA GLY A 260 62.19 -4.78 31.94
C GLY A 260 61.07 -4.45 30.94
N HIS A 261 61.13 -4.98 29.70
CA HIS A 261 60.09 -4.80 28.69
C HIS A 261 59.15 -6.02 28.61
N THR A 262 57.89 -5.76 28.30
CA THR A 262 56.83 -6.78 28.22
C THR A 262 56.67 -7.35 26.81
N CYS A 263 56.41 -8.64 26.69
CA CYS A 263 56.11 -9.30 25.42
C CYS A 263 54.76 -8.86 24.85
N THR A 264 54.74 -8.35 23.61
CA THR A 264 53.53 -7.90 22.90
C THR A 264 52.95 -8.94 21.94
N LYS A 265 53.55 -10.12 21.85
CA LYS A 265 53.05 -11.23 21.00
C LYS A 265 51.76 -11.84 21.58
N PRO A 266 50.92 -12.49 20.74
CA PRO A 266 49.79 -13.28 21.23
C PRO A 266 50.30 -14.40 22.15
N CYS A 267 49.60 -14.64 23.26
CA CYS A 267 50.03 -15.53 24.33
C CYS A 267 50.27 -16.98 23.85
N GLY A 268 49.55 -17.43 22.81
CA GLY A 268 49.77 -18.73 22.16
C GLY A 268 51.09 -18.88 21.38
N HIS A 269 52.02 -17.92 21.45
CA HIS A 269 53.28 -18.01 20.72
C HIS A 269 54.13 -19.22 21.18
N ARG A 270 54.48 -20.11 20.24
CA ARG A 270 55.40 -21.22 20.51
C ARG A 270 56.85 -20.72 20.43
N GLY A 271 57.46 -20.48 21.58
CA GLY A 271 58.86 -20.04 21.69
C GLY A 271 59.11 -19.12 22.89
N PRO A 272 60.38 -18.88 23.26
CA PRO A 272 60.72 -18.00 24.36
C PRO A 272 60.31 -16.54 24.06
N CYS A 273 59.87 -15.80 25.09
CA CYS A 273 59.48 -14.39 24.95
C CYS A 273 60.65 -13.51 24.50
N ALA A 274 61.88 -13.94 24.82
CA ALA A 274 63.13 -13.37 24.36
C ALA A 274 63.89 -14.39 23.47
N PRO A 275 64.35 -14.02 22.26
CA PRO A 275 65.27 -14.85 21.49
C PRO A 275 66.60 -15.07 22.26
N PRO A 276 67.35 -16.16 22.00
CA PRO A 276 68.70 -16.33 22.52
C PRO A 276 69.57 -15.15 22.05
N GLY A 277 70.14 -14.37 22.98
CA GLY A 277 70.91 -13.16 22.67
C GLY A 277 70.06 -11.90 22.44
N HIS A 278 68.91 -11.76 23.12
CA HIS A 278 67.99 -10.63 22.96
C HIS A 278 68.64 -9.25 23.20
N GLU A 279 68.96 -8.56 22.11
CA GLU A 279 69.23 -7.12 22.08
C GLU A 279 67.90 -6.35 21.98
N CYS A 280 67.51 -5.68 23.05
CA CYS A 280 66.23 -4.97 23.10
C CYS A 280 66.34 -3.60 22.43
N PHE A 281 65.75 -3.38 21.25
CA PHE A 281 65.82 -2.07 20.58
C PHE A 281 64.72 -1.08 21.02
N GLU A 282 64.00 -1.36 22.11
CA GLU A 282 62.93 -0.48 22.61
C GLU A 282 63.52 0.80 23.23
N ALA A 283 62.87 1.93 23.00
CA ALA A 283 63.29 3.22 23.52
C ALA A 283 63.01 3.30 25.03
N VAL A 284 64.02 3.67 25.80
CA VAL A 284 63.94 3.96 27.23
C VAL A 284 64.17 5.44 27.46
N GLU A 285 63.37 6.05 28.34
CA GLU A 285 63.60 7.42 28.78
C GLU A 285 64.69 7.45 29.85
N VAL A 286 65.80 8.13 29.56
CA VAL A 286 66.95 8.24 30.44
C VAL A 286 67.10 9.68 30.89
N LYS A 287 67.26 9.87 32.20
CA LYS A 287 67.50 11.19 32.79
C LYS A 287 68.98 11.53 32.76
N CYS A 288 69.34 12.62 32.11
CA CYS A 288 70.73 13.07 32.02
C CYS A 288 71.25 13.50 33.40
N SER A 289 72.27 12.80 33.92
CA SER A 289 72.83 13.03 35.25
C SER A 289 73.54 14.38 35.42
N ARG A 290 73.87 15.09 34.33
CA ARG A 290 74.52 16.42 34.39
C ARG A 290 73.54 17.59 34.34
N CYS A 291 72.49 17.53 33.53
CA CYS A 291 71.55 18.65 33.36
C CYS A 291 70.12 18.35 33.82
N GLY A 292 69.81 17.11 34.18
CA GLY A 292 68.51 16.68 34.67
C GLY A 292 67.41 16.54 33.61
N GLY A 293 67.70 16.83 32.34
CA GLY A 293 66.74 16.68 31.23
C GLY A 293 66.57 15.23 30.79
N ASP A 294 65.36 14.89 30.37
CA ASP A 294 65.00 13.56 29.87
C ASP A 294 65.32 13.43 28.37
N PHE A 295 65.91 12.31 27.96
CA PHE A 295 66.16 11.99 26.56
C PHE A 295 65.91 10.51 26.28
N SER A 296 65.54 10.18 25.03
CA SER A 296 65.28 8.81 24.60
C SER A 296 66.58 8.12 24.18
N SER A 297 66.86 6.93 24.72
CA SER A 297 67.95 6.06 24.28
C SER A 297 67.45 4.65 24.03
N THR A 298 68.14 3.88 23.21
CA THR A 298 67.80 2.47 23.00
C THR A 298 68.20 1.63 24.21
N CYS A 299 67.35 0.69 24.63
CA CYS A 299 67.73 -0.28 25.65
C CYS A 299 68.96 -1.09 25.17
N THR A 300 69.96 -1.26 26.01
CA THR A 300 71.16 -2.05 25.66
C THR A 300 71.36 -3.17 26.67
N ASN A 301 70.27 -3.81 27.12
CA ASN A 301 70.33 -4.79 28.20
C ASN A 301 71.25 -5.96 27.82
N VAL A 302 72.48 -5.92 28.32
CA VAL A 302 73.44 -7.03 28.31
C VAL A 302 73.32 -7.66 29.69
N SER A 303 72.76 -8.86 29.77
CA SER A 303 72.98 -9.72 30.93
C SER A 303 74.40 -10.27 30.90
#